data_AF-A0A3P1WHY6-F1
#
_entry.id   AF-A0A3P1WHY6-F1
#
_cell.length_a   1.000
_cell.length_b   1.000
_cell.length_c   1.000
_cell.angle_alpha   90.00
_cell.angle_beta   90.00
_cell.angle_gamma   90.00
#
_symmetry.space_group_name_H-M   'P 1'
#
loop_
_entity.id
_entity.type
_entity.pdbx_description
1 polymer ?
#
loop_
_entity_poly.entity_id
_entity_poly.type
_entity_poly.pdbx_seq_one_letter_code
_entity_poly.pdbx_strand_id
1 'polypeptide(L)'
;MERIYRFTKIVRFEDLSDFYSKQIDIWKLVAHSARLASHIAREGVYRIELDNEGLAVDALREYMNGSDSSSNGLDALSDAAMRTAVAYETAAEAHANGRKRMDEIAQDCADKLTDWSSLAVTWGPAFVLWTLADVKGRMEEEQRRALDIIQNNLAAVMAPEPLVSPDDMRDVRGIVPEEIQRIWDGLSAEERKAVARLMVEEVFEENRLFMPNIDFDYTGGNGRWVTSQYTLQINKNYFDPSLKLEGPSTMSIFHVVAHESRHALQAVLMDIYRRKDEGEIEKMKTRWEDDEFRPRGLTVHEVERMRYNRFERGYQEAAPPKEQYASERELDEKYATYVYQPLERDAHRMGRRYIDMMNEEDFRELVERATGRGK
;
A
#
# COMPACT_ATOMS: atom_id res chain seq x y z
N MET A 1 -31.57 5.63 -31.22
CA MET A 1 -30.34 5.47 -30.40
C MET A 1 -29.11 5.05 -31.19
N GLU A 2 -29.00 3.84 -31.77
CA GLU A 2 -27.75 3.40 -32.46
C GLU A 2 -27.23 4.36 -33.54
N ARG A 3 -28.14 5.01 -34.28
CA ARG A 3 -27.77 6.04 -35.26
C ARG A 3 -27.09 7.24 -34.62
N ILE A 4 -27.51 7.65 -33.42
CA ILE A 4 -26.90 8.78 -32.69
C ILE A 4 -25.46 8.44 -32.33
N TYR A 5 -25.21 7.28 -31.73
CA TYR A 5 -23.83 6.81 -31.45
C TYR A 5 -22.95 6.75 -32.71
N ARG A 6 -23.50 6.28 -33.83
CA ARG A 6 -22.77 6.26 -35.11
C ARG A 6 -22.43 7.67 -35.61
N PHE A 7 -23.34 8.63 -35.46
CA PHE A 7 -23.14 10.01 -35.92
C PHE A 7 -22.21 10.80 -35.00
N THR A 8 -22.30 10.61 -33.68
CA THR A 8 -21.39 11.25 -32.72
C THR A 8 -20.00 10.62 -32.71
N LYS A 9 -19.88 9.38 -33.24
CA LYS A 9 -18.69 8.53 -33.18
C LYS A 9 -18.23 8.23 -31.75
N ILE A 10 -19.16 8.30 -30.79
CA ILE A 10 -18.91 7.91 -29.40
C ILE A 10 -19.12 6.41 -29.26
N VAL A 11 -18.18 5.74 -28.61
CA VAL A 11 -18.28 4.32 -28.29
C VAL A 11 -19.22 4.16 -27.09
N ARG A 12 -20.30 3.41 -27.28
CA ARG A 12 -21.20 3.02 -26.18
C ARG A 12 -20.48 2.03 -25.28
N PHE A 13 -20.63 2.18 -23.97
CA PHE A 13 -20.14 1.18 -23.01
C PHE A 13 -20.71 -0.22 -23.32
N GLU A 14 -19.82 -1.20 -23.38
CA GLU A 14 -20.16 -2.62 -23.59
C GLU A 14 -20.85 -3.19 -22.36
N ASP A 15 -21.63 -4.26 -22.50
CA ASP A 15 -22.19 -4.92 -21.32
C ASP A 15 -21.12 -5.75 -20.60
N LEU A 16 -20.56 -5.22 -19.52
CA LEU A 16 -19.54 -5.88 -18.71
C LEU A 16 -20.09 -6.46 -17.39
N SER A 17 -21.42 -6.57 -17.24
CA SER A 17 -22.06 -7.06 -16.02
C SER A 17 -21.54 -8.44 -15.59
N ASP A 18 -21.37 -9.36 -16.55
CA ASP A 18 -20.81 -10.70 -16.31
C ASP A 18 -19.35 -10.66 -15.84
N PHE A 19 -18.54 -9.75 -16.39
CA PHE A 19 -17.14 -9.59 -16.00
C PHE A 19 -17.04 -9.11 -14.55
N TYR A 20 -17.74 -8.01 -14.23
CA TYR A 20 -17.72 -7.45 -12.87
C TYR A 20 -18.25 -8.44 -11.84
N SER A 21 -19.37 -9.11 -12.13
CA SER A 21 -19.96 -10.11 -11.22
C SER A 21 -18.96 -11.23 -10.91
N LYS A 22 -18.27 -11.77 -11.93
CA LYS A 22 -17.23 -12.79 -11.74
C LYS A 22 -16.07 -12.30 -10.88
N GLN A 23 -15.60 -11.07 -11.09
CA GLN A 23 -14.51 -10.52 -10.29
C GLN A 23 -14.92 -10.35 -8.82
N ILE A 24 -16.11 -9.78 -8.58
CA ILE A 24 -16.66 -9.60 -7.23
C ILE A 24 -16.75 -10.96 -6.51
N ASP A 25 -17.28 -11.99 -7.18
CA ASP A 25 -17.45 -13.33 -6.61
C ASP A 25 -16.09 -13.98 -6.27
N ILE A 26 -15.10 -13.88 -7.17
CA ILE A 26 -13.75 -14.40 -6.94
C ILE A 26 -13.13 -13.75 -5.70
N TRP A 27 -13.19 -12.42 -5.58
CA TRP A 27 -12.56 -11.71 -4.47
C TRP A 27 -13.28 -11.94 -3.14
N LYS A 28 -14.62 -12.07 -3.15
CA LYS A 28 -15.38 -12.51 -1.98
C LYS A 28 -15.01 -13.94 -1.55
N LEU A 29 -14.79 -14.84 -2.52
CA LEU A 29 -14.34 -16.21 -2.24
C LEU A 29 -12.95 -16.24 -1.63
N VAL A 30 -12.00 -15.44 -2.16
CA VAL A 30 -10.65 -15.30 -1.58
C VAL A 30 -10.74 -14.77 -0.16
N ALA A 31 -11.52 -13.71 0.08
CA ALA A 31 -11.69 -13.13 1.41
C ALA A 31 -12.25 -14.15 2.41
N HIS A 32 -13.31 -14.86 2.01
CA HIS A 32 -13.90 -15.91 2.84
C HIS A 32 -12.92 -17.06 3.13
N SER A 33 -12.20 -17.52 2.12
CA SER A 33 -11.25 -18.63 2.26
C SER A 33 -10.08 -18.26 3.17
N ALA A 34 -9.55 -17.05 3.04
CA ALA A 34 -8.47 -16.55 3.90
C ALA A 34 -8.93 -16.43 5.37
N ARG A 35 -10.13 -15.88 5.60
CA ARG A 35 -10.72 -15.79 6.94
C ARG A 35 -10.96 -17.18 7.56
N LEU A 36 -11.45 -18.14 6.77
CA LEU A 36 -11.62 -19.51 7.22
C LEU A 36 -10.27 -20.17 7.57
N ALA A 37 -9.25 -19.98 6.74
CA ALA A 37 -7.91 -20.48 7.02
C ALA A 37 -7.31 -19.86 8.30
N SER A 38 -7.49 -18.55 8.50
CA SER A 38 -7.09 -17.85 9.73
C SER A 38 -7.78 -18.44 10.96
N HIS A 39 -9.09 -18.68 10.87
CA HIS A 39 -9.86 -19.31 11.94
C HIS A 39 -9.38 -20.74 12.24
N ILE A 40 -9.14 -21.56 11.21
CA ILE A 40 -8.61 -22.93 11.37
C ILE A 40 -7.23 -22.89 12.03
N ALA A 41 -6.36 -21.95 11.63
CA ALA A 41 -5.04 -21.80 12.24
C ALA A 41 -5.13 -21.44 13.73
N ARG A 42 -6.01 -20.49 14.10
CA ARG A 42 -6.25 -20.12 15.50
C ARG A 42 -6.86 -21.26 16.30
N GLU A 43 -7.83 -21.97 15.73
CA GLU A 43 -8.47 -23.14 16.35
C GLU A 43 -7.47 -24.28 16.59
N GLY A 44 -6.55 -24.51 15.65
CA GLY A 44 -5.47 -25.49 15.81
C GLY A 44 -4.57 -25.16 17.00
N VAL A 45 -4.19 -23.88 17.15
CA VAL A 45 -3.41 -23.39 18.29
C VAL A 45 -4.19 -23.55 19.59
N TYR A 46 -5.47 -23.15 19.60
CA TYR A 46 -6.35 -23.29 20.76
C TYR A 46 -6.48 -24.75 21.22
N ARG A 47 -6.55 -25.72 20.29
CA ARG A 47 -6.57 -27.15 20.65
C ARG A 47 -5.24 -27.62 21.25
N ILE A 48 -4.12 -27.13 20.74
CA ILE A 48 -2.80 -27.42 21.34
C ILE A 48 -2.76 -26.84 22.76
N GLU A 49 -3.29 -25.63 22.99
CA GLU A 49 -3.39 -25.01 24.32
C GLU A 49 -4.29 -25.78 25.29
N LEU A 50 -5.39 -26.37 24.80
CA LEU A 50 -6.28 -27.16 25.65
C LEU A 50 -5.62 -28.45 26.17
N ASP A 51 -4.80 -29.07 25.32
CA ASP A 51 -4.20 -30.37 25.60
C ASP A 51 -2.79 -30.27 26.22
N ASN A 52 -2.20 -29.06 26.26
CA ASN A 52 -0.81 -28.85 26.68
C ASN A 52 -0.66 -27.57 27.51
N GLU A 53 0.24 -27.60 28.49
CA GLU A 53 0.60 -26.45 29.31
C GLU A 53 2.11 -26.18 29.25
N GLY A 54 2.53 -24.95 29.55
CA GLY A 54 3.92 -24.56 29.74
C GLY A 54 4.48 -23.62 28.67
N LEU A 55 5.73 -23.17 28.91
CA LEU A 55 6.37 -22.06 28.19
C LEU A 55 6.39 -22.22 26.66
N ALA A 56 6.49 -23.46 26.15
CA ALA A 56 6.49 -23.71 24.72
C ALA A 56 5.12 -23.44 24.07
N VAL A 57 4.04 -23.77 24.77
CA VAL A 57 2.66 -23.52 24.33
C VAL A 57 2.34 -22.03 24.40
N ASP A 58 2.77 -21.35 25.47
CA ASP A 58 2.63 -19.90 25.60
C ASP A 58 3.38 -19.14 24.49
N ALA A 59 4.61 -19.57 24.17
CA ALA A 59 5.38 -19.00 23.07
C ALA A 59 4.73 -19.24 21.70
N LEU A 60 4.15 -20.42 21.46
CA LEU A 60 3.39 -20.72 20.24
C LEU A 60 2.16 -19.81 20.13
N ARG A 61 1.39 -19.65 21.22
CA ARG A 61 0.23 -18.76 21.27
C ARG A 61 0.59 -17.32 20.91
N GLU A 62 1.62 -16.79 21.55
CA GLU A 62 2.04 -15.41 21.33
C GLU A 62 2.69 -15.23 19.95
N TYR A 63 3.37 -16.24 19.41
CA TYR A 63 3.79 -16.26 18.00
C TYR A 63 2.59 -16.18 17.06
N MET A 64 1.53 -16.94 17.32
CA MET A 64 0.34 -17.01 16.48
C MET A 64 -0.57 -15.78 16.60
N ASN A 65 -0.47 -15.06 17.71
CA ASN A 65 -1.14 -13.77 17.91
C ASN A 65 -0.27 -12.56 17.52
N GLY A 66 1.03 -12.77 17.28
CA GLY A 66 1.97 -11.73 16.88
C GLY A 66 1.62 -11.13 15.52
N SER A 67 1.98 -9.86 15.29
CA SER A 67 1.70 -9.14 14.05
C SER A 67 2.25 -9.85 12.81
N ASP A 68 3.36 -10.59 12.93
CA ASP A 68 4.00 -11.41 11.89
C ASP A 68 3.42 -12.82 11.72
N SER A 69 2.37 -13.19 12.45
CA SER A 69 1.79 -14.53 12.40
C SER A 69 1.10 -14.83 11.06
N SER A 70 1.04 -16.12 10.71
CA SER A 70 0.29 -16.57 9.54
C SER A 70 -1.20 -16.22 9.64
N SER A 71 -1.80 -16.28 10.83
CA SER A 71 -3.21 -15.91 11.04
C SER A 71 -3.45 -14.43 10.79
N ASN A 72 -2.55 -13.56 11.27
CA ASN A 72 -2.67 -12.11 11.01
C ASN A 72 -2.43 -11.78 9.53
N GLY A 73 -1.51 -12.48 8.85
CA GLY A 73 -1.35 -12.37 7.39
C GLY A 73 -2.59 -12.81 6.62
N LEU A 74 -3.25 -13.89 7.05
CA LEU A 74 -4.50 -14.37 6.44
C LEU A 74 -5.68 -13.42 6.68
N ASP A 75 -5.76 -12.77 7.84
CA ASP A 75 -6.75 -11.72 8.10
C ASP A 75 -6.51 -10.50 7.20
N ALA A 76 -5.24 -10.07 7.06
CA ALA A 76 -4.88 -8.97 6.15
C ALA A 76 -5.23 -9.29 4.69
N LEU A 77 -4.95 -10.52 4.23
CA LEU A 77 -5.36 -11.03 2.92
C LEU A 77 -6.89 -10.99 2.76
N SER A 78 -7.63 -11.43 3.79
CA SER A 78 -9.10 -11.37 3.80
C SER A 78 -9.61 -9.95 3.61
N ASP A 79 -9.07 -9.00 4.38
CA ASP A 79 -9.53 -7.61 4.34
C ASP A 79 -9.15 -6.92 3.04
N ALA A 80 -7.96 -7.18 2.50
CA ALA A 80 -7.54 -6.68 1.20
C ALA A 80 -8.44 -7.22 0.08
N ALA A 81 -8.69 -8.54 0.04
CA ALA A 81 -9.59 -9.15 -0.94
C ALA A 81 -11.01 -8.59 -0.84
N MET A 82 -11.50 -8.29 0.36
CA MET A 82 -12.82 -7.66 0.53
C MET A 82 -12.84 -6.23 -0.02
N ARG A 83 -11.81 -5.42 0.24
CA ARG A 83 -11.69 -4.08 -0.37
C ARG A 83 -11.67 -4.17 -1.90
N THR A 84 -10.98 -5.15 -2.46
CA THR A 84 -10.98 -5.40 -3.90
C THR A 84 -12.37 -5.72 -4.45
N ALA A 85 -13.12 -6.58 -3.77
CA ALA A 85 -14.49 -6.90 -4.18
C ALA A 85 -15.38 -5.64 -4.19
N VAL A 86 -15.28 -4.79 -3.16
CA VAL A 86 -16.02 -3.52 -3.08
C VAL A 86 -15.62 -2.56 -4.20
N ALA A 87 -14.34 -2.45 -4.53
CA ALA A 87 -13.89 -1.62 -5.64
C ALA A 87 -14.47 -2.09 -6.99
N TYR A 88 -14.56 -3.40 -7.22
CA TYR A 88 -15.23 -3.95 -8.40
C TYR A 88 -16.75 -3.71 -8.38
N GLU A 89 -17.41 -3.75 -7.22
CA GLU A 89 -18.83 -3.36 -7.08
C GLU A 89 -19.06 -1.90 -7.49
N THR A 90 -18.25 -0.98 -6.97
CA THR A 90 -18.32 0.45 -7.33
C THR A 90 -18.03 0.67 -8.81
N ALA A 91 -17.03 -0.01 -9.37
CA ALA A 91 -16.72 0.06 -10.79
C ALA A 91 -17.86 -0.47 -11.67
N ALA A 92 -18.51 -1.57 -11.25
CA ALA A 92 -19.67 -2.12 -11.94
C ALA A 92 -20.85 -1.14 -11.96
N GLU A 93 -21.13 -0.51 -10.82
CA GLU A 93 -22.19 0.49 -10.70
C GLU A 93 -21.89 1.73 -11.56
N ALA A 94 -20.66 2.26 -11.50
CA ALA A 94 -20.23 3.40 -12.31
C ALA A 94 -20.36 3.10 -13.81
N HIS A 95 -19.93 1.90 -14.22
CA HIS A 95 -20.04 1.43 -15.59
C HIS A 95 -21.52 1.32 -16.06
N ALA A 96 -22.37 0.68 -15.26
CA ALA A 96 -23.80 0.52 -15.57
C ALA A 96 -24.54 1.87 -15.63
N ASN A 97 -24.27 2.76 -14.67
CA ASN A 97 -24.85 4.10 -14.62
C ASN A 97 -24.37 4.98 -15.79
N GLY A 98 -23.08 4.91 -16.13
CA GLY A 98 -22.52 5.60 -17.29
C GLY A 98 -23.22 5.17 -18.59
N ARG A 99 -23.36 3.85 -18.80
CA ARG A 99 -24.09 3.30 -19.96
C ARG A 99 -25.53 3.79 -20.01
N LYS A 100 -26.27 3.70 -18.90
CA LYS A 100 -27.66 4.14 -18.81
C LYS A 100 -27.81 5.63 -19.15
N ARG A 101 -26.95 6.50 -18.59
CA ARG A 101 -26.99 7.94 -18.88
C ARG A 101 -26.67 8.26 -20.33
N MET A 102 -25.68 7.59 -20.93
CA MET A 102 -25.38 7.76 -22.36
C MET A 102 -26.57 7.36 -23.23
N ASP A 103 -27.29 6.29 -22.87
CA ASP A 103 -28.51 5.87 -23.57
C ASP A 103 -29.65 6.88 -23.39
N GLU A 104 -29.84 7.45 -22.20
CA GLU A 104 -30.80 8.52 -21.94
C GLU A 104 -30.49 9.79 -22.77
N ILE A 105 -29.21 10.19 -22.85
CA ILE A 105 -28.76 11.31 -23.68
C ILE A 105 -29.00 11.02 -25.17
N ALA A 106 -28.72 9.79 -25.63
CA ALA A 106 -28.98 9.37 -27.01
C ALA A 106 -30.48 9.38 -27.35
N GLN A 107 -31.33 9.00 -26.39
CA GLN A 107 -32.78 8.99 -26.55
C GLN A 107 -33.34 10.42 -26.57
N ASP A 108 -32.94 11.28 -25.65
CA ASP A 108 -33.28 12.72 -25.63
C ASP A 108 -32.93 13.40 -26.96
N CYS A 109 -31.75 13.09 -27.53
CA CYS A 109 -31.38 13.55 -28.87
C CYS A 109 -32.33 13.05 -29.95
N ALA A 110 -32.65 11.75 -29.95
CA ALA A 110 -33.54 11.15 -30.94
C ALA A 110 -34.96 11.72 -30.88
N ASP A 111 -35.46 12.00 -29.68
CA ASP A 111 -36.78 12.60 -29.46
C ASP A 111 -36.80 14.04 -29.99
N LYS A 112 -35.80 14.85 -29.64
CA LYS A 112 -35.65 16.23 -30.15
C LYS A 112 -35.57 16.29 -31.67
N LEU A 113 -34.83 15.38 -32.30
CA LEU A 113 -34.70 15.32 -33.76
C LEU A 113 -35.99 14.84 -34.44
N THR A 114 -36.74 13.93 -33.81
CA THR A 114 -38.05 13.47 -34.31
C THR A 114 -39.07 14.61 -34.27
N ASP A 115 -39.18 15.30 -33.15
CA ASP A 115 -40.09 16.45 -32.99
C ASP A 115 -39.79 17.56 -34.00
N TRP A 116 -38.50 17.83 -34.25
CA TRP A 116 -38.09 18.85 -35.21
C TRP A 116 -38.30 18.47 -36.67
N SER A 117 -38.30 17.18 -37.00
CA SER A 117 -38.63 16.74 -38.37
C SER A 117 -40.05 17.16 -38.80
N SER A 118 -40.90 17.51 -37.82
CA SER A 118 -42.24 18.05 -38.04
C SER A 118 -42.32 19.59 -38.20
N LEU A 119 -41.25 20.34 -37.89
CA LEU A 119 -41.21 21.81 -37.82
C LEU A 119 -40.20 22.42 -38.84
N ALA A 120 -40.57 22.40 -40.12
CA ALA A 120 -40.13 23.21 -41.27
C ALA A 120 -38.69 23.83 -41.40
N VAL A 121 -37.92 23.20 -42.30
CA VAL A 121 -37.12 23.69 -43.47
C VAL A 121 -35.98 24.74 -43.35
N THR A 122 -36.04 25.82 -42.58
CA THR A 122 -35.07 26.94 -42.79
C THR A 122 -33.77 26.89 -41.97
N TRP A 123 -33.74 26.22 -40.82
CA TRP A 123 -32.54 26.13 -39.96
C TRP A 123 -32.07 24.69 -39.70
N GLY A 124 -32.69 23.71 -40.37
CA GLY A 124 -32.56 22.27 -40.09
C GLY A 124 -31.12 21.76 -40.00
N PRO A 125 -30.25 21.96 -41.01
CA PRO A 125 -28.90 21.39 -40.98
C PRO A 125 -28.00 21.95 -39.86
N ALA A 126 -28.04 23.26 -39.62
CA ALA A 126 -27.22 23.89 -38.59
C ALA A 126 -27.67 23.46 -37.19
N PHE A 127 -28.98 23.36 -36.96
CA PHE A 127 -29.54 22.90 -35.69
C PHE A 127 -29.22 21.43 -35.42
N VAL A 128 -29.37 20.55 -36.42
CA VAL A 128 -29.01 19.12 -36.29
C VAL A 128 -27.53 18.96 -35.93
N LEU A 129 -26.63 19.71 -36.59
CA LEU A 129 -25.20 19.67 -36.27
C LEU A 129 -24.92 20.18 -34.86
N TRP A 130 -25.58 21.26 -34.43
CA TRP A 130 -25.44 21.80 -33.08
C TRP A 130 -25.96 20.81 -32.02
N THR A 131 -27.13 20.21 -32.22
CA THR A 131 -27.68 19.19 -31.30
C THR A 131 -26.78 17.95 -31.23
N LEU A 132 -26.25 17.48 -32.37
CA LEU A 132 -25.30 16.36 -32.37
C LEU A 132 -23.98 16.72 -31.67
N ALA A 133 -23.50 17.96 -31.78
CA ALA A 133 -22.31 18.42 -31.08
C ALA A 133 -22.53 18.52 -29.56
N ASP A 134 -23.67 19.05 -29.11
CA ASP A 134 -24.07 19.11 -27.69
C ASP A 134 -24.15 17.70 -27.09
N VAL A 135 -24.86 16.79 -27.78
CA VAL A 135 -25.04 15.40 -27.37
C VAL A 135 -23.71 14.67 -27.30
N LYS A 136 -22.82 14.90 -28.28
CA LYS A 136 -21.46 14.37 -28.25
C LYS A 136 -20.72 14.84 -26.99
N GLY A 137 -20.73 16.15 -26.69
CA GLY A 137 -20.05 16.70 -25.51
C GLY A 137 -20.57 16.11 -24.20
N ARG A 138 -21.89 16.00 -24.03
CA ARG A 138 -22.52 15.38 -22.85
C ARG A 138 -22.17 13.90 -22.70
N MET A 139 -22.12 13.15 -23.81
CA MET A 139 -21.69 11.75 -23.79
C MET A 139 -20.21 11.60 -23.43
N GLU A 140 -19.33 12.46 -23.95
CA GLU A 140 -17.89 12.45 -23.60
C GLU A 140 -17.68 12.77 -22.11
N GLU A 141 -18.46 13.70 -21.55
CA GLU A 141 -18.42 14.04 -20.13
C GLU A 141 -18.85 12.86 -19.24
N GLU A 142 -19.97 12.20 -19.56
CA GLU A 142 -20.41 11.02 -18.80
C GLU A 142 -19.46 9.84 -18.95
N GLN A 143 -18.88 9.64 -20.14
CA GLN A 143 -17.87 8.61 -20.35
C GLN A 143 -16.63 8.88 -19.48
N ARG A 144 -16.13 10.12 -19.46
CA ARG A 144 -14.99 10.51 -18.62
C ARG A 144 -15.32 10.31 -17.14
N ARG A 145 -16.47 10.80 -16.68
CA ARG A 145 -16.92 10.65 -15.28
C ARG A 145 -16.96 9.19 -14.83
N ALA A 146 -17.52 8.31 -15.65
CA ALA A 146 -17.57 6.88 -15.34
C ALA A 146 -16.17 6.25 -15.32
N LEU A 147 -15.31 6.57 -16.29
CA LEU A 147 -13.94 6.08 -16.35
C LEU A 147 -13.09 6.55 -15.17
N ASP A 148 -13.19 7.82 -14.77
CA ASP A 148 -12.47 8.36 -13.62
C ASP A 148 -12.86 7.63 -12.33
N ILE A 149 -14.15 7.36 -12.10
CA ILE A 149 -14.61 6.58 -10.94
C ILE A 149 -14.04 5.16 -10.98
N ILE A 150 -14.11 4.49 -12.15
CA ILE A 150 -13.60 3.13 -12.32
C ILE A 150 -12.08 3.10 -12.06
N GLN A 151 -11.32 4.01 -12.66
CA GLN A 151 -9.88 4.08 -12.53
C GLN A 151 -9.46 4.39 -11.10
N ASN A 152 -10.07 5.37 -10.44
CA ASN A 152 -9.74 5.73 -9.07
C ASN A 152 -10.03 4.58 -8.08
N ASN A 153 -11.17 3.89 -8.24
CA ASN A 153 -11.51 2.78 -7.37
C ASN A 153 -10.63 1.56 -7.61
N LEU A 154 -10.30 1.24 -8.87
CA LEU A 154 -9.43 0.11 -9.19
C LEU A 154 -7.95 0.41 -8.92
N ALA A 155 -7.51 1.68 -8.95
CA ALA A 155 -6.17 2.08 -8.52
C ALA A 155 -5.99 1.94 -7.00
N ALA A 156 -7.06 2.11 -6.23
CA ALA A 156 -7.07 1.88 -4.78
C ALA A 156 -7.14 0.39 -4.39
N VAL A 157 -7.30 -0.52 -5.37
CA VAL A 157 -7.27 -1.97 -5.13
C VAL A 157 -5.85 -2.39 -4.79
N MET A 158 -5.64 -2.69 -3.51
CA MET A 158 -4.42 -3.31 -3.05
C MET A 158 -4.40 -4.78 -3.45
N ALA A 159 -3.33 -5.23 -4.11
CA ALA A 159 -3.04 -6.66 -4.12
C ALA A 159 -2.95 -7.12 -2.66
N PRO A 160 -3.66 -8.20 -2.26
CA PRO A 160 -3.50 -8.73 -0.93
C PRO A 160 -2.03 -8.97 -0.63
N GLU A 161 -1.56 -8.76 0.60
CA GLU A 161 -0.20 -9.19 0.98
C GLU A 161 -0.04 -10.64 0.51
N PRO A 162 0.80 -10.92 -0.51
CA PRO A 162 1.08 -12.29 -0.81
C PRO A 162 1.82 -12.84 0.40
N LEU A 163 1.64 -14.13 0.67
CA LEU A 163 2.72 -14.92 1.26
C LEU A 163 3.87 -14.78 0.26
N VAL A 164 4.68 -13.74 0.42
CA VAL A 164 5.46 -13.15 -0.68
C VAL A 164 6.32 -14.22 -1.35
N SER A 165 6.29 -14.27 -2.68
CA SER A 165 7.29 -15.02 -3.45
C SER A 165 8.54 -14.14 -3.57
N PRO A 166 9.77 -14.68 -3.42
CA PRO A 166 11.02 -13.94 -3.58
C PRO A 166 11.11 -13.04 -4.83
N ASP A 167 10.34 -13.35 -5.88
CA ASP A 167 10.37 -12.67 -7.18
C ASP A 167 9.64 -11.31 -7.23
N ASP A 168 8.76 -10.98 -6.27
CA ASP A 168 7.93 -9.76 -6.31
C ASP A 168 8.32 -8.72 -5.25
N MET A 169 9.54 -8.16 -5.36
CA MET A 169 9.97 -7.00 -4.55
C MET A 169 9.06 -5.77 -4.70
N ARG A 170 8.23 -5.70 -5.75
CA ARG A 170 7.23 -4.64 -5.94
C ARG A 170 6.11 -4.74 -4.88
N ASP A 171 5.73 -5.95 -4.47
CA ASP A 171 4.68 -6.17 -3.48
C ASP A 171 5.15 -5.94 -2.03
N VAL A 172 6.46 -6.00 -1.78
CA VAL A 172 7.04 -5.80 -0.44
C VAL A 172 7.17 -4.33 -0.08
N ARG A 173 7.39 -3.46 -1.08
CA ARG A 173 7.66 -2.03 -0.85
C ARG A 173 6.47 -1.11 -1.04
N GLY A 174 5.33 -1.65 -1.47
CA GLY A 174 4.17 -0.84 -1.88
C GLY A 174 4.37 -0.16 -3.24
N ILE A 175 3.27 0.32 -3.81
CA ILE A 175 3.25 1.04 -5.09
C ILE A 175 2.84 2.48 -4.81
N VAL A 176 3.70 3.42 -5.15
CA VAL A 176 3.38 4.85 -5.00
C VAL A 176 2.47 5.29 -6.16
N PRO A 177 1.33 5.95 -5.89
CA PRO A 177 0.45 6.51 -6.92
C PRO A 177 1.17 7.45 -7.89
N GLU A 178 0.78 7.44 -9.17
CA GLU A 178 1.38 8.30 -10.21
C GLU A 178 1.20 9.80 -9.91
N GLU A 179 0.10 10.16 -9.27
CA GLU A 179 -0.22 11.52 -8.82
C GLU A 179 0.83 12.04 -7.83
N ILE A 180 1.15 11.24 -6.82
CA ILE A 180 2.17 11.53 -5.81
C ILE A 180 3.55 11.63 -6.50
N GLN A 181 3.83 10.75 -7.46
CA GLN A 181 5.08 10.81 -8.22
C GLN A 181 5.22 12.14 -8.97
N ARG A 182 4.17 12.58 -9.66
CA ARG A 182 4.21 13.86 -10.40
C ARG A 182 4.47 15.04 -9.46
N ILE A 183 3.91 15.01 -8.26
CA ILE A 183 4.17 16.05 -7.25
C ILE A 183 5.64 16.01 -6.80
N TRP A 184 6.16 14.83 -6.45
CA TRP A 184 7.55 14.64 -6.03
C TRP A 184 8.57 15.06 -7.11
N ASP A 185 8.30 14.73 -8.37
CA ASP A 185 9.12 15.12 -9.51
C ASP A 185 9.17 16.64 -9.74
N GLY A 186 8.14 17.35 -9.29
CA GLY A 186 8.08 18.81 -9.33
C GLY A 186 8.86 19.50 -8.19
N LEU A 187 9.41 18.77 -7.23
CA LEU A 187 10.15 19.31 -6.09
C LEU A 187 11.64 19.48 -6.40
N SER A 188 12.22 20.57 -5.91
CA SER A 188 13.67 20.77 -5.87
C SER A 188 14.34 19.82 -4.87
N ALA A 189 15.67 19.68 -4.95
CA ALA A 189 16.44 18.83 -4.04
C ALA A 189 16.21 19.17 -2.56
N GLU A 190 16.19 20.46 -2.22
CA GLU A 190 15.99 20.91 -0.85
C GLU A 190 14.54 20.70 -0.37
N GLU A 191 13.56 20.84 -1.27
CA GLU A 191 12.16 20.53 -0.95
C GLU A 191 11.96 19.03 -0.71
N ARG A 192 12.59 18.16 -1.52
CA ARG A 192 12.58 16.71 -1.29
C ARG A 192 13.18 16.33 0.06
N LYS A 193 14.30 16.96 0.45
CA LYS A 193 14.91 16.75 1.78
C LYS A 193 14.00 17.25 2.90
N ALA A 194 13.33 18.39 2.72
CA ALA A 194 12.39 18.93 3.69
C ALA A 194 11.19 18.00 3.90
N VAL A 195 10.61 17.47 2.82
CA VAL A 195 9.53 16.48 2.87
C VAL A 195 10.00 15.23 3.59
N ALA A 196 11.12 14.64 3.19
CA ALA A 196 11.65 13.44 3.85
C ALA A 196 11.95 13.66 5.34
N ARG A 197 12.42 14.85 5.72
CA ARG A 197 12.63 15.22 7.13
C ARG A 197 11.32 15.25 7.90
N LEU A 198 10.28 15.87 7.35
CA LEU A 198 8.97 15.94 8.00
C LEU A 198 8.33 14.55 8.14
N MET A 199 8.51 13.68 7.14
CA MET A 199 8.09 12.29 7.25
C MET A 199 8.79 11.53 8.38
N VAL A 200 10.12 11.70 8.50
CA VAL A 200 10.87 11.11 9.63
C VAL A 200 10.34 11.67 10.95
N GLU A 201 10.05 12.97 11.02
CA GLU A 201 9.51 13.62 12.22
C GLU A 201 8.16 13.02 12.63
N GLU A 202 7.22 12.90 11.70
CA GLU A 202 5.90 12.30 11.96
C GLU A 202 6.02 10.86 12.44
N VAL A 203 6.81 10.02 11.75
CA VAL A 203 6.99 8.62 12.15
C VAL A 203 7.66 8.52 13.52
N PHE A 204 8.65 9.36 13.83
CA PHE A 204 9.30 9.35 15.14
C PHE A 204 8.38 9.88 16.25
N GLU A 205 7.60 10.92 16.00
CA GLU A 205 6.63 11.48 16.95
C GLU A 205 5.53 10.45 17.29
N GLU A 206 4.94 9.82 16.28
CA GLU A 206 3.93 8.75 16.46
C GLU A 206 4.46 7.63 17.35
N ASN A 207 5.73 7.28 17.19
CA ASN A 207 6.39 6.22 17.96
C ASN A 207 7.02 6.72 19.27
N ARG A 208 6.85 8.01 19.61
CA ARG A 208 7.40 8.66 20.82
C ARG A 208 8.92 8.52 20.93
N LEU A 209 9.60 8.64 19.80
CA LEU A 209 11.04 8.61 19.68
C LEU A 209 11.60 10.03 19.56
N PHE A 210 12.86 10.21 19.95
CA PHE A 210 13.55 11.47 19.70
C PHE A 210 13.97 11.55 18.24
N MET A 211 13.85 12.73 17.64
CA MET A 211 14.26 12.94 16.26
C MET A 211 15.73 12.54 16.06
N PRO A 212 16.06 11.72 15.05
CA PRO A 212 17.43 11.29 14.82
C PRO A 212 18.20 12.36 14.04
N ASN A 213 19.52 12.19 13.96
CA ASN A 213 20.28 12.84 12.91
C ASN A 213 19.85 12.24 11.56
N ILE A 214 19.69 13.07 10.53
CA ILE A 214 19.42 12.58 9.17
C ILE A 214 20.63 12.91 8.29
N ASP A 215 21.20 11.87 7.69
CA ASP A 215 22.27 11.96 6.70
C ASP A 215 21.69 11.71 5.31
N PHE A 216 21.55 12.80 4.54
CA PHE A 216 21.07 12.76 3.16
C PHE A 216 22.20 12.58 2.13
N ASP A 217 23.45 12.48 2.57
CA ASP A 217 24.63 12.34 1.69
C ASP A 217 25.10 10.88 1.59
N TYR A 218 24.35 9.95 2.15
CA TYR A 218 24.64 8.52 2.14
C TYR A 218 24.68 7.96 0.71
N THR A 219 25.64 7.06 0.46
CA THR A 219 25.89 6.49 -0.87
C THR A 219 25.81 4.97 -0.92
N GLY A 220 25.62 4.30 0.22
CA GLY A 220 25.39 2.86 0.28
C GLY A 220 23.91 2.52 0.14
N GLY A 221 23.56 1.42 -0.54
CA GLY A 221 22.18 0.90 -0.54
C GLY A 221 21.07 1.94 -0.81
N ASN A 222 19.87 1.72 -0.27
CA ASN A 222 18.75 2.67 -0.34
C ASN A 222 18.67 3.57 0.91
N GLY A 223 18.90 2.97 2.08
CA GLY A 223 18.92 3.64 3.37
C GLY A 223 19.53 2.71 4.40
N ARG A 224 19.79 3.25 5.60
CA ARG A 224 20.24 2.48 6.76
C ARG A 224 19.98 3.22 8.06
N TRP A 225 19.47 2.52 9.05
CA TRP A 225 19.54 2.95 10.44
C TRP A 225 20.90 2.62 11.09
N VAL A 226 21.59 3.63 11.62
CA VAL A 226 22.87 3.48 12.33
C VAL A 226 22.67 3.71 13.82
N THR A 227 22.46 2.62 14.56
CA THR A 227 22.16 2.66 16.01
C THR A 227 23.22 3.39 16.82
N SER A 228 24.51 3.22 16.52
CA SER A 228 25.62 3.81 17.29
C SER A 228 25.72 5.34 17.19
N GLN A 229 25.18 5.91 16.11
CA GLN A 229 25.21 7.35 15.85
C GLN A 229 23.84 8.01 16.03
N TYR A 230 22.80 7.21 16.26
CA TYR A 230 21.41 7.64 16.25
C TYR A 230 21.09 8.42 14.96
N THR A 231 21.52 7.85 13.83
CA THR A 231 21.47 8.47 12.51
C THR A 231 20.65 7.61 11.56
N LEU A 232 19.70 8.24 10.88
CA LEU A 232 19.00 7.68 9.74
C LEU A 232 19.72 8.15 8.47
N GLN A 233 20.32 7.22 7.74
CA GLN A 233 21.03 7.47 6.49
C GLN A 233 20.11 7.18 5.31
N ILE A 234 19.96 8.12 4.38
CA ILE A 234 19.13 7.97 3.18
C ILE A 234 19.98 8.22 1.95
N ASN A 235 19.88 7.35 0.95
CA ASN A 235 20.66 7.50 -0.27
C ASN A 235 20.41 8.88 -0.93
N LYS A 236 21.49 9.61 -1.17
CA LYS A 236 21.46 10.96 -1.76
C LYS A 236 20.74 11.04 -3.10
N ASN A 237 20.73 9.95 -3.86
CA ASN A 237 20.14 9.89 -5.19
C ASN A 237 18.62 10.13 -5.17
N TYR A 238 17.93 9.87 -4.06
CA TYR A 238 16.50 10.20 -3.92
C TYR A 238 16.23 11.70 -3.99
N PHE A 239 17.23 12.53 -3.67
CA PHE A 239 17.11 13.97 -3.59
C PHE A 239 17.66 14.70 -4.82
N ASP A 240 18.25 13.99 -5.78
CA ASP A 240 18.75 14.59 -7.02
C ASP A 240 17.62 14.66 -8.07
N PRO A 241 17.11 15.86 -8.42
CA PRO A 241 16.03 16.00 -9.41
C PRO A 241 16.47 15.68 -10.84
N SER A 242 17.79 15.63 -11.10
CA SER A 242 18.33 15.28 -12.42
C SER A 242 18.35 13.76 -12.66
N LEU A 243 18.30 12.97 -11.59
CA LEU A 243 18.18 11.53 -11.67
C LEU A 243 16.71 11.16 -11.88
N LYS A 244 16.36 10.82 -13.12
CA LYS A 244 15.17 10.02 -13.37
C LYS A 244 15.48 8.61 -12.91
N LEU A 245 15.07 8.33 -11.68
CA LEU A 245 15.12 7.02 -11.08
C LEU A 245 14.13 6.11 -11.84
N GLU A 246 14.60 5.48 -12.93
CA GLU A 246 13.75 4.60 -13.75
C GLU A 246 13.41 3.31 -13.00
N GLY A 247 12.12 2.95 -12.97
CA GLY A 247 11.62 1.66 -12.49
C GLY A 247 10.77 1.71 -11.20
N PRO A 248 9.92 0.69 -10.97
CA PRO A 248 9.06 0.60 -9.78
C PRO A 248 9.84 0.43 -8.46
N SER A 249 11.11 0.00 -8.53
CA SER A 249 12.02 -0.13 -7.38
C SER A 249 12.58 1.19 -6.86
N THR A 250 12.43 2.26 -7.63
CA THR A 250 13.30 3.43 -7.59
C THR A 250 12.61 4.63 -6.93
N MET A 251 11.32 4.47 -6.61
CA MET A 251 10.49 5.40 -5.85
C MET A 251 10.24 4.98 -4.39
N SER A 252 11.07 4.09 -3.85
CA SER A 252 10.91 3.61 -2.48
C SER A 252 11.34 4.63 -1.41
N ILE A 253 11.46 5.93 -1.67
CA ILE A 253 11.90 6.88 -0.64
C ILE A 253 10.92 6.91 0.55
N PHE A 254 9.62 6.92 0.27
CA PHE A 254 8.60 6.89 1.31
C PHE A 254 8.64 5.59 2.12
N HIS A 255 8.78 4.45 1.42
CA HIS A 255 9.02 3.15 2.04
C HIS A 255 10.28 3.18 2.91
N VAL A 256 11.40 3.66 2.36
CA VAL A 256 12.72 3.67 3.00
C VAL A 256 12.68 4.51 4.26
N VAL A 257 12.10 5.71 4.21
CA VAL A 257 11.95 6.56 5.40
C VAL A 257 11.21 5.81 6.50
N ALA A 258 10.05 5.23 6.22
CA ALA A 258 9.26 4.50 7.21
C ALA A 258 9.93 3.19 7.66
N HIS A 259 10.57 2.46 6.75
CA HIS A 259 11.30 1.21 7.01
C HIS A 259 12.52 1.45 7.92
N GLU A 260 13.38 2.42 7.59
CA GLU A 260 14.54 2.76 8.41
C GLU A 260 14.14 3.38 9.76
N SER A 261 13.05 4.15 9.79
CA SER A 261 12.48 4.65 11.05
C SER A 261 11.96 3.51 11.93
N ARG A 262 11.42 2.44 11.32
CA ARG A 262 11.00 1.25 12.07
C ARG A 262 12.20 0.52 12.68
N HIS A 263 13.33 0.45 11.98
CA HIS A 263 14.59 -0.05 12.57
C HIS A 263 15.04 0.75 13.78
N ALA A 264 14.81 2.07 13.79
CA ALA A 264 15.09 2.91 14.95
C ALA A 264 14.24 2.52 16.17
N LEU A 265 12.93 2.35 15.98
CA LEU A 265 12.05 1.87 17.04
C LEU A 265 12.46 0.49 17.55
N GLN A 266 12.70 -0.47 16.64
CA GLN A 266 13.10 -1.82 17.00
C GLN A 266 14.41 -1.81 17.80
N ALA A 267 15.38 -0.96 17.44
CA ALA A 267 16.61 -0.79 18.20
C ALA A 267 16.33 -0.31 19.64
N VAL A 268 15.46 0.69 19.82
CA VAL A 268 15.06 1.18 21.15
C VAL A 268 14.36 0.09 21.95
N LEU A 269 13.44 -0.66 21.33
CA LEU A 269 12.70 -1.72 22.03
C LEU A 269 13.60 -2.89 22.42
N MET A 270 14.54 -3.28 21.56
CA MET A 270 15.56 -4.29 21.93
C MET A 270 16.46 -3.80 23.06
N ASP A 271 16.82 -2.52 23.11
CA ASP A 271 17.59 -1.94 24.20
C ASP A 271 16.83 -1.91 25.52
N ILE A 272 15.54 -1.59 25.47
CA ILE A 272 14.62 -1.67 26.61
C ILE A 272 14.56 -3.12 27.11
N TYR A 273 14.31 -4.07 26.21
CA TYR A 273 14.29 -5.50 26.52
C TYR A 273 15.59 -5.96 27.19
N ARG A 274 16.75 -5.53 26.68
CA ARG A 274 18.07 -5.90 27.21
C ARG A 274 18.31 -5.42 28.65
N ARG A 275 17.65 -4.36 29.09
CA ARG A 275 17.83 -3.79 30.43
C ARG A 275 16.99 -4.47 31.50
N LYS A 276 16.04 -5.32 31.09
CA LYS A 276 15.18 -6.06 31.99
C LYS A 276 15.82 -7.35 32.46
N ASP A 277 15.51 -7.75 33.68
CA ASP A 277 15.89 -9.06 34.18
C ASP A 277 14.95 -10.16 33.66
N GLU A 278 15.40 -11.42 33.75
CA GLU A 278 14.64 -12.57 33.27
C GLU A 278 13.26 -12.71 33.94
N GLY A 279 13.14 -12.29 35.21
CA GLY A 279 11.89 -12.31 35.95
C GLY A 279 10.89 -11.27 35.44
N GLU A 280 11.33 -10.04 35.15
CA GLU A 280 10.51 -9.01 34.51
C GLU A 280 10.03 -9.46 33.13
N ILE A 281 10.93 -10.02 32.31
CA ILE A 281 10.58 -10.58 30.99
C ILE A 281 9.54 -11.69 31.14
N GLU A 282 9.76 -12.63 32.05
CA GLU A 282 8.88 -13.77 32.24
C GLU A 282 7.49 -13.36 32.70
N LYS A 283 7.38 -12.38 33.61
CA LYS A 283 6.09 -11.83 34.03
C LYS A 283 5.31 -11.19 32.88
N MET A 284 5.99 -10.49 31.97
CA MET A 284 5.34 -9.93 30.77
C MET A 284 4.86 -11.04 29.83
N LYS A 285 5.68 -12.07 29.58
CA LYS A 285 5.31 -13.23 28.74
C LYS A 285 4.10 -13.99 29.29
N THR A 286 4.06 -14.15 30.61
CA THR A 286 2.99 -14.85 31.33
C THR A 286 1.81 -13.94 31.69
N ARG A 287 1.81 -12.67 31.24
CA ARG A 287 0.77 -11.64 31.46
C ARG A 287 0.47 -11.31 32.92
N TRP A 288 1.43 -11.56 33.81
CA TRP A 288 1.37 -11.09 35.21
C TRP A 288 1.66 -9.60 35.32
N GLU A 289 2.39 -9.04 34.35
CA GLU A 289 2.62 -7.61 34.18
C GLU A 289 2.25 -7.19 32.75
N ASP A 290 1.88 -5.92 32.58
CA ASP A 290 1.55 -5.36 31.27
C ASP A 290 2.76 -5.39 30.34
N ASP A 291 2.54 -5.86 29.11
CA ASP A 291 3.54 -5.86 28.06
C ASP A 291 3.78 -4.43 27.55
N GLU A 292 4.86 -3.81 28.04
CA GLU A 292 5.22 -2.43 27.72
C GLU A 292 5.63 -2.19 26.26
N PHE A 293 5.79 -3.26 25.47
CA PHE A 293 6.03 -3.17 24.04
C PHE A 293 4.72 -2.98 23.25
N ARG A 294 3.58 -3.48 23.76
CA ARG A 294 2.28 -3.44 23.06
C ARG A 294 1.82 -2.06 22.64
N PRO A 295 1.98 -1.00 23.46
CA PRO A 295 1.64 0.37 23.04
C PRO A 295 2.40 0.86 21.81
N ARG A 296 3.49 0.19 21.41
CA ARG A 296 4.32 0.49 20.23
C ARG A 296 4.12 -0.51 19.09
N GLY A 297 3.05 -1.30 19.17
CA GLY A 297 2.63 -2.24 18.13
C GLY A 297 3.47 -3.51 18.04
N LEU A 298 4.19 -3.88 19.11
CA LEU A 298 4.95 -5.13 19.21
C LEU A 298 4.70 -5.80 20.56
N THR A 299 4.88 -7.10 20.65
CA THR A 299 4.81 -7.89 21.88
C THR A 299 6.21 -8.17 22.43
N VAL A 300 6.31 -8.52 23.71
CA VAL A 300 7.56 -8.99 24.32
C VAL A 300 8.18 -10.16 23.54
N HIS A 301 7.35 -11.07 23.01
CA HIS A 301 7.82 -12.20 22.21
C HIS A 301 8.33 -11.77 20.83
N GLU A 302 7.74 -10.76 20.19
CA GLU A 302 8.26 -10.22 18.93
C GLU A 302 9.61 -9.53 19.13
N VAL A 303 9.75 -8.73 20.20
CA VAL A 303 11.01 -8.06 20.52
C VAL A 303 12.10 -9.08 20.88
N GLU A 304 11.76 -10.15 21.61
CA GLU A 304 12.68 -11.26 21.88
C GLU A 304 13.14 -11.95 20.59
N ARG A 305 12.21 -12.25 19.66
CA ARG A 305 12.56 -12.86 18.36
C ARG A 305 13.47 -11.96 17.53
N MET A 306 13.19 -10.66 17.48
CA MET A 306 14.01 -9.68 16.79
C MET A 306 15.42 -9.60 17.41
N ARG A 307 15.51 -9.57 18.74
CA ARG A 307 16.78 -9.59 19.47
C ARG A 307 17.57 -10.87 19.17
N TYR A 308 16.93 -12.03 19.24
CA TYR A 308 17.56 -13.31 18.93
C TYR A 308 18.08 -13.35 17.49
N ASN A 309 17.26 -12.91 16.53
CA ASN A 309 17.66 -12.75 15.14
C ASN A 309 18.87 -11.80 15.00
N ARG A 310 18.87 -10.67 15.72
CA ARG A 310 19.93 -9.66 15.67
C ARG A 310 21.26 -10.12 16.25
N PHE A 311 21.25 -10.57 17.50
CA PHE A 311 22.47 -10.78 18.28
C PHE A 311 22.94 -12.24 18.33
N GLU A 312 22.04 -13.21 18.18
CA GLU A 312 22.36 -14.63 18.38
C GLU A 312 22.44 -15.40 17.06
N ARG A 313 21.65 -15.02 16.05
CA ARG A 313 21.73 -15.58 14.69
C ARG A 313 22.58 -14.79 13.70
N GLY A 314 23.12 -13.64 14.11
CA GLY A 314 23.99 -12.83 13.28
C GLY A 314 23.23 -12.15 12.14
N TYR A 315 22.31 -11.26 12.49
CA TYR A 315 21.60 -10.40 11.53
C TYR A 315 22.57 -9.72 10.57
N GLN A 316 22.18 -9.69 9.30
CA GLN A 316 22.92 -9.00 8.27
C GLN A 316 22.34 -7.60 8.15
N GLU A 317 23.14 -6.57 8.43
CA GLU A 317 22.69 -5.16 8.36
C GLU A 317 22.52 -4.63 6.92
N ALA A 318 22.82 -5.46 5.92
CA ALA A 318 22.63 -5.15 4.52
C ALA A 318 22.33 -6.43 3.75
N ALA A 319 21.46 -6.31 2.74
CA ALA A 319 21.34 -7.34 1.73
C ALA A 319 22.72 -7.64 1.12
N PRO A 320 23.06 -8.90 0.87
CA PRO A 320 24.39 -9.24 0.44
C PRO A 320 24.70 -8.73 -0.98
N PRO A 321 25.96 -8.39 -1.29
CA PRO A 321 26.33 -7.79 -2.57
C PRO A 321 26.08 -8.76 -3.73
N LYS A 322 25.56 -8.26 -4.85
CA LYS A 322 25.30 -9.07 -6.05
C LYS A 322 26.56 -9.73 -6.59
N GLU A 323 27.73 -9.13 -6.39
CA GLU A 323 29.01 -9.62 -6.92
C GLU A 323 29.56 -10.86 -6.16
N GLN A 324 28.94 -11.30 -5.07
CA GLN A 324 29.43 -12.41 -4.23
C GLN A 324 28.84 -13.78 -4.60
N TYR A 325 28.00 -13.87 -5.64
CA TYR A 325 27.21 -15.07 -5.91
C TYR A 325 27.51 -15.72 -7.25
N ALA A 326 27.50 -17.06 -7.27
CA ALA A 326 27.83 -17.85 -8.45
C ALA A 326 26.65 -17.94 -9.45
N SER A 327 25.43 -17.59 -9.02
CA SER A 327 24.23 -17.57 -9.86
C SER A 327 23.15 -16.61 -9.35
N GLU A 328 22.25 -16.20 -10.25
CA GLU A 328 21.07 -15.36 -9.94
C GLU A 328 20.13 -16.05 -8.94
N ARG A 329 19.92 -17.36 -9.08
CA ARG A 329 19.15 -18.16 -8.12
C ARG A 329 19.74 -18.13 -6.70
N GLU A 330 21.06 -18.19 -6.57
CA GLU A 330 21.73 -18.15 -5.27
C GLU A 330 21.59 -16.76 -4.62
N LEU A 331 21.65 -15.70 -5.43
CA LEU A 331 21.36 -14.34 -5.01
C LEU A 331 19.91 -14.23 -4.51
N ASP A 332 18.94 -14.77 -5.24
CA ASP A 332 17.51 -14.71 -4.87
C ASP A 332 17.21 -15.47 -3.57
N GLU A 333 17.75 -16.68 -3.40
CA GLU A 333 17.59 -17.47 -2.18
C GLU A 333 18.19 -16.75 -0.95
N LYS A 334 19.35 -16.09 -1.12
CA LYS A 334 20.01 -15.32 -0.05
C LYS A 334 19.31 -14.01 0.25
N TYR A 335 18.83 -13.33 -0.78
CA TYR A 335 18.06 -12.10 -0.63
C TYR A 335 16.71 -12.36 0.05
N ALA A 336 16.02 -13.43 -0.33
CA ALA A 336 14.83 -13.92 0.38
C ALA A 336 15.14 -14.16 1.87
N THR A 337 16.26 -14.81 2.17
CA THR A 337 16.68 -15.05 3.57
C THR A 337 16.90 -13.77 4.36
N TYR A 338 17.31 -12.66 3.72
CA TYR A 338 17.39 -11.33 4.33
C TYR A 338 16.01 -10.71 4.56
N VAL A 339 15.17 -10.64 3.52
CA VAL A 339 13.84 -10.00 3.57
C VAL A 339 12.89 -10.69 4.56
N TYR A 340 13.03 -12.01 4.75
CA TYR A 340 12.18 -12.78 5.67
C TYR A 340 12.67 -12.80 7.12
N GLN A 341 13.73 -12.08 7.46
CA GLN A 341 14.11 -11.94 8.86
C GLN A 341 13.03 -11.18 9.63
N PRO A 342 12.72 -11.54 10.89
CA PRO A 342 11.67 -10.87 11.65
C PRO A 342 11.82 -9.34 11.71
N LEU A 343 13.06 -8.85 11.81
CA LEU A 343 13.39 -7.44 11.83
C LEU A 343 13.00 -6.74 10.51
N GLU A 344 13.45 -7.30 9.38
CA GLU A 344 13.18 -6.80 8.03
C GLU A 344 11.71 -6.92 7.66
N ARG A 345 11.05 -8.02 8.00
CA ARG A 345 9.63 -8.24 7.68
C ARG A 345 8.73 -7.20 8.36
N ASP A 346 9.02 -6.89 9.63
CA ASP A 346 8.29 -5.84 10.35
C ASP A 346 8.59 -4.44 9.79
N ALA A 347 9.86 -4.15 9.45
CA ALA A 347 10.24 -2.89 8.83
C ALA A 347 9.63 -2.71 7.42
N HIS A 348 9.61 -3.76 6.60
CA HIS A 348 8.97 -3.77 5.29
C HIS A 348 7.48 -3.53 5.39
N ARG A 349 6.80 -4.18 6.33
CA ARG A 349 5.38 -3.94 6.57
C ARG A 349 5.09 -2.49 6.97
N MET A 350 5.93 -1.89 7.80
CA MET A 350 5.76 -0.47 8.15
C MET A 350 5.95 0.43 6.92
N GLY A 351 7.01 0.19 6.14
CA GLY A 351 7.25 0.94 4.89
C GLY A 351 6.10 0.83 3.89
N ARG A 352 5.58 -0.38 3.70
CA ARG A 352 4.43 -0.64 2.83
C ARG A 352 3.16 0.03 3.36
N ARG A 353 2.81 -0.14 4.64
CA ARG A 353 1.63 0.50 5.24
C ARG A 353 1.67 2.02 5.12
N TYR A 354 2.84 2.62 5.28
CA TYR A 354 3.00 4.06 5.15
C TYR A 354 2.65 4.54 3.75
N ILE A 355 3.10 3.83 2.70
CA ILE A 355 2.71 4.14 1.31
C ILE A 355 1.22 3.86 1.07
N ASP A 356 0.74 2.70 1.53
CA ASP A 356 -0.63 2.24 1.29
C ASP A 356 -1.69 3.17 1.91
N MET A 357 -1.33 3.89 2.98
CA MET A 357 -2.20 4.87 3.64
C MET A 357 -2.07 6.29 3.04
N MET A 358 -1.05 6.56 2.23
CA MET A 358 -0.78 7.88 1.69
C MET A 358 -1.61 8.13 0.43
N ASN A 359 -2.51 9.12 0.49
CA ASN A 359 -3.24 9.60 -0.68
C ASN A 359 -2.65 10.92 -1.23
N GLU A 360 -3.13 11.37 -2.39
CA GLU A 360 -2.63 12.60 -3.03
C GLU A 360 -2.83 13.85 -2.18
N GLU A 361 -3.98 13.98 -1.52
CA GLU A 361 -4.33 15.15 -0.69
C GLU A 361 -3.40 15.24 0.53
N ASP A 362 -3.25 14.13 1.26
CA ASP A 362 -2.34 14.02 2.40
C ASP A 362 -0.90 14.36 1.98
N PHE A 363 -0.46 13.87 0.82
CA PHE A 363 0.87 14.16 0.31
C PHE A 363 1.06 15.63 -0.08
N ARG A 364 0.04 16.27 -0.67
CA ARG A 364 0.08 17.71 -0.96
C ARG A 364 0.18 18.52 0.33
N GLU A 365 -0.61 18.19 1.35
CA GLU A 365 -0.54 18.85 2.65
C GLU A 365 0.85 18.69 3.29
N LEU A 366 1.42 17.48 3.24
CA LEU A 366 2.77 17.20 3.71
C LEU A 366 3.81 18.08 2.99
N VAL A 367 3.73 18.19 1.66
CA VAL A 367 4.60 19.05 0.86
C VAL A 367 4.44 20.52 1.24
N GLU A 368 3.20 21.00 1.41
CA GLU A 368 2.94 22.39 1.80
C GLU A 368 3.50 22.70 3.19
N ARG A 369 3.32 21.80 4.16
CA ARG A 369 3.88 21.92 5.51
C ARG A 369 5.41 21.92 5.50
N ALA A 370 6.03 21.03 4.71
CA ALA A 370 7.48 20.90 4.63
C ALA A 370 8.15 22.09 3.92
N THR A 371 7.52 22.64 2.89
CA THR A 371 8.11 23.66 2.01
C THR A 371 7.62 25.08 2.29
N GLY A 372 6.52 25.23 3.02
CA GLY A 372 5.88 26.52 3.28
C GLY A 372 5.11 27.10 2.09
N ARG A 373 4.88 26.32 1.01
CA ARG A 373 4.24 26.78 -0.25
C ARG A 373 2.75 27.19 -0.14
N GLY A 374 2.15 27.12 1.05
CA GLY A 374 0.75 27.50 1.31
C GLY A 374 0.56 28.70 2.27
N LYS A 375 1.62 29.44 2.62
CA LYS A 375 1.55 30.63 3.49
C LYS A 375 1.82 31.94 2.76
#